data_AF-A0A9R1XP44-F1
#
_entry.id   AF-A0A9R1XP44-F1
#
_cell.length_a   1.000
_cell.length_b   1.000
_cell.length_c   1.000
_cell.angle_alpha   90.00
_cell.angle_beta   90.00
_cell.angle_gamma   90.00
#
_symmetry.space_group_name_H-M   'P 1'
#
loop_
_entity.id
_entity.type
_entity.pdbx_description
1 polymer ?
#
loop_
_entity_poly.entity_id
_entity_poly.type
_entity_poly.pdbx_seq_one_letter_code
_entity_poly.pdbx_strand_id
1 'polypeptide(L)'
;MKREHLNELFLGLSNALEIREENNGKAFILDETNRIFKCMIDQITRLKEENATLLSESQYLLFLIDMERDKWEKGGVSGSMTTEKNELEYETRALDIQIGELKSVVQKMPDLNESPIESQELDL
;
A
#
# COMPACT_ATOMS: atom_id res chain seq x y z
N MET A 1 -36.80 13.02 52.88
CA MET A 1 -35.82 12.08 52.31
C MET A 1 -36.16 11.63 50.88
N LYS A 2 -37.09 10.69 50.64
CA LYS A 2 -37.35 10.17 49.27
C LYS A 2 -37.81 11.22 48.25
N ARG A 3 -38.62 12.19 48.69
CA ARG A 3 -39.16 13.25 47.83
C ARG A 3 -38.08 14.26 47.41
N GLU A 4 -37.24 14.69 48.36
CA GLU A 4 -36.13 15.61 48.06
C GLU A 4 -35.16 14.97 47.05
N HIS A 5 -34.74 13.72 47.30
CA HIS A 5 -33.85 13.01 46.40
C HIS A 5 -34.40 12.88 44.97
N LEU A 6 -35.69 12.53 44.82
CA LEU A 6 -36.31 12.45 43.50
C LEU A 6 -36.31 13.81 42.79
N ASN A 7 -36.51 14.91 43.52
CA ASN A 7 -36.46 16.25 42.95
C ASN A 7 -35.05 16.63 42.52
N GLU A 8 -34.01 16.23 43.27
CA GLU A 8 -32.60 16.42 42.87
C GLU A 8 -32.30 15.69 41.55
N LEU A 9 -32.82 14.47 41.36
CA LEU A 9 -32.67 13.74 40.11
C LEU A 9 -33.35 14.46 38.93
N PHE A 10 -34.57 14.98 39.12
CA PHE A 10 -35.24 15.76 38.08
C PHE A 10 -34.51 17.06 37.76
N LEU A 11 -33.94 17.72 38.76
CA LEU A 11 -33.11 18.92 38.56
C LEU A 11 -31.84 18.58 37.77
N GLY A 12 -31.15 17.50 38.14
CA GLY A 12 -29.98 17.02 37.41
C GLY A 12 -30.30 16.66 35.96
N LEU A 13 -31.42 15.99 35.72
CA LEU A 13 -31.89 15.65 34.38
C LEU A 13 -32.23 16.90 33.55
N SER A 14 -32.97 17.85 34.13
CA SER A 14 -33.28 19.13 33.46
C SER A 14 -32.03 19.88 33.05
N ASN A 15 -31.02 19.92 33.93
CA ASN A 15 -29.74 20.56 33.65
C ASN A 15 -28.97 19.84 32.53
N ALA A 16 -28.93 18.51 32.54
CA ALA A 16 -28.24 17.71 31.52
C ALA A 16 -28.88 17.83 30.14
N LEU A 17 -30.19 18.08 30.08
CA LEU A 17 -30.93 18.31 28.83
C LEU A 17 -30.91 19.79 28.41
N GLU A 18 -30.25 20.65 29.17
CA GLU A 18 -30.26 22.11 28.98
C GLU A 18 -31.68 22.70 28.84
N ILE A 19 -32.63 22.15 29.60
CA ILE A 19 -34.01 22.63 29.62
C ILE A 19 -34.03 23.92 30.47
N ARG A 20 -34.01 25.07 29.79
CA ARG A 20 -33.77 26.42 30.37
C ARG A 20 -35.02 27.13 30.91
N GLU A 21 -36.23 26.65 30.65
CA GLU A 21 -37.47 27.35 31.03
C GLU A 21 -38.02 26.93 32.41
N GLU A 22 -38.56 27.91 33.15
CA GLU A 22 -39.01 27.79 34.55
C GLU A 22 -40.36 27.06 34.76
N ASN A 23 -41.00 26.49 33.73
CA ASN A 23 -42.32 25.84 33.86
C ASN A 23 -42.38 24.39 33.34
N ASN A 24 -41.26 23.69 33.41
CA ASN A 24 -41.13 22.33 32.91
C ASN A 24 -41.49 21.32 34.01
N GLY A 25 -42.78 20.98 34.06
CA GLY A 25 -43.26 19.92 34.94
C GLY A 25 -42.52 18.59 34.71
N LYS A 26 -42.50 17.71 35.73
CA LYS A 26 -41.79 16.41 35.66
C LYS A 26 -42.18 15.57 34.44
N ALA A 27 -43.44 15.63 34.02
CA ALA A 27 -43.91 14.93 32.82
C ALA A 27 -43.24 15.48 31.54
N PHE A 28 -43.09 16.79 31.42
CA PHE A 28 -42.37 17.43 30.31
C PHE A 28 -40.91 17.00 30.29
N ILE A 29 -40.22 17.04 31.45
CA ILE A 29 -38.81 16.61 31.52
C ILE A 29 -38.66 15.18 31.00
N LEU A 30 -39.54 14.26 31.38
CA LEU A 30 -39.49 12.87 30.91
C LEU A 30 -39.85 12.71 29.44
N ASP A 31 -40.83 13.45 28.93
CA ASP A 31 -41.21 13.41 27.52
C ASP A 31 -40.08 13.95 26.65
N GLU A 32 -39.48 15.06 27.06
CA GLU A 32 -38.36 15.70 26.39
C GLU A 32 -37.10 14.81 26.42
N THR A 33 -36.85 14.16 27.55
CA THR A 33 -35.79 13.13 27.68
C THR A 33 -36.00 12.02 26.64
N ASN A 34 -37.22 11.48 26.54
CA ASN A 34 -37.54 10.43 25.57
C ASN A 34 -37.38 10.91 24.13
N ARG A 35 -37.82 12.14 23.83
CA ARG A 35 -37.69 12.77 22.50
C ARG A 35 -36.22 12.90 22.11
N ILE A 36 -35.38 13.41 23.01
CA ILE A 36 -33.95 13.59 22.78
C ILE A 36 -33.25 12.24 22.59
N PHE A 37 -33.53 11.24 23.42
CA PHE A 37 -32.96 9.91 23.24
C PHE A 37 -33.32 9.29 21.89
N LYS A 38 -34.58 9.38 21.47
CA LYS A 38 -34.98 8.91 20.13
C LYS A 38 -34.20 9.64 19.03
N CYS A 39 -34.12 10.96 19.11
CA CYS A 39 -33.35 11.77 18.16
C CYS A 39 -31.87 11.38 18.13
N MET A 40 -31.24 11.14 19.29
CA MET A 40 -29.85 10.69 19.38
C MET A 40 -29.65 9.30 18.77
N ILE A 41 -30.58 8.37 19.02
CA ILE A 41 -30.56 7.03 18.42
C ILE A 41 -30.64 7.11 16.89
N ASP A 42 -31.53 7.96 16.36
CA ASP A 42 -31.66 8.18 14.91
C ASP A 42 -30.41 8.83 14.31
N GLN A 43 -29.75 9.73 15.04
CA GLN A 43 -28.48 10.34 14.61
C GLN A 43 -27.34 9.31 14.59
N ILE A 44 -27.21 8.51 15.65
CA ILE A 44 -26.19 7.45 15.72
C ILE A 44 -26.39 6.44 14.59
N THR A 45 -27.64 6.07 14.30
CA THR A 45 -27.96 5.13 13.22
C THR A 45 -27.53 5.67 11.87
N ARG A 46 -27.89 6.92 11.54
CA ARG A 46 -27.46 7.58 10.29
C ARG A 46 -25.95 7.69 10.17
N LEU A 47 -25.26 8.10 11.23
CA LEU A 47 -23.80 8.19 11.24
C LEU A 47 -23.14 6.83 10.99
N LYS A 48 -23.70 5.74 11.51
CA LYS A 48 -23.18 4.38 11.23
C LYS A 48 -23.37 3.99 9.76
N GLU A 49 -24.49 4.36 9.14
CA GLU A 49 -24.77 4.12 7.72
C GLU A 49 -23.85 4.94 6.81
N GLU A 50 -23.65 6.22 7.11
CA GLU A 50 -22.73 7.12 6.41
C GLU A 50 -21.28 6.60 6.52
N ASN A 51 -20.85 6.20 7.73
CA ASN A 51 -19.52 5.65 7.93
C ASN A 51 -19.31 4.33 7.18
N ALA A 52 -20.33 3.45 7.13
CA ALA A 52 -20.27 2.23 6.33
C ALA A 52 -20.12 2.55 4.82
N THR A 53 -20.83 3.56 4.33
CA THR A 53 -20.71 4.05 2.96
C THR A 53 -19.30 4.56 2.68
N LEU A 54 -18.78 5.48 3.50
CA LEU A 54 -17.44 6.03 3.36
C LEU A 54 -16.33 4.96 3.43
N LEU A 55 -16.50 3.95 4.29
CA LEU A 55 -15.56 2.83 4.38
C LEU A 55 -15.54 2.04 3.07
N SER A 56 -16.71 1.77 2.47
CA SER A 56 -16.80 1.07 1.20
C SER A 56 -16.16 1.86 0.04
N GLU A 57 -16.36 3.18 0.01
CA GLU A 57 -15.72 4.08 -0.96
C GLU A 57 -14.20 4.08 -0.79
N SER A 58 -13.72 4.17 0.46
CA SER A 58 -12.29 4.14 0.77
C SER A 58 -11.64 2.82 0.35
N GLN A 59 -12.32 1.69 0.57
CA GLN A 59 -11.86 0.37 0.14
C GLN A 59 -11.82 0.25 -1.39
N TYR A 60 -12.81 0.81 -2.08
CA TYR A 60 -12.84 0.85 -3.54
C TYR A 60 -11.67 1.67 -4.10
N LEU A 61 -11.39 2.85 -3.53
CA LEU A 61 -10.26 3.67 -3.93
C LEU A 61 -8.92 2.98 -3.69
N LEU A 62 -8.76 2.31 -2.54
CA LEU A 62 -7.56 1.52 -2.26
C LEU A 62 -7.36 0.43 -3.30
N PHE A 63 -8.42 -0.28 -3.67
CA PHE A 63 -8.38 -1.30 -4.72
C PHE A 63 -7.96 -0.73 -6.08
N LEU A 64 -8.48 0.45 -6.46
CA LEU A 64 -8.07 1.11 -7.70
C LEU A 64 -6.58 1.52 -7.67
N ILE A 65 -6.12 2.08 -6.55
CA ILE A 65 -4.71 2.47 -6.37
C ILE A 65 -3.79 1.24 -6.46
N ASP A 66 -4.15 0.14 -5.79
CA ASP A 66 -3.38 -1.10 -5.84
C ASP A 66 -3.33 -1.69 -7.25
N MET A 67 -4.43 -1.62 -8.00
CA MET A 67 -4.48 -2.05 -9.40
C MET A 67 -3.61 -1.17 -10.31
N GLU A 68 -3.66 0.15 -10.15
CA GLU A 68 -2.80 1.05 -10.90
C GLU A 68 -1.32 0.82 -10.58
N ARG A 69 -0.97 0.60 -9.30
CA ARG A 69 0.38 0.22 -8.89
C ARG A 69 0.85 -1.05 -9.59
N ASP A 70 0.04 -2.12 -9.59
CA ASP A 70 0.39 -3.39 -10.25
C ASP A 70 0.62 -3.20 -11.75
N LYS A 71 -0.18 -2.34 -12.40
CA LYS A 71 0.03 -1.97 -13.81
C LYS A 71 1.37 -1.28 -14.03
N TRP A 72 1.76 -0.34 -13.18
CA TRP A 72 3.05 0.35 -13.31
C TRP A 72 4.24 -0.58 -13.05
N GLU A 73 4.12 -1.50 -12.08
CA GLU A 73 5.16 -2.46 -11.75
C GLU A 73 5.38 -3.50 -12.85
N LYS A 74 4.30 -4.04 -13.44
CA LYS A 74 4.39 -5.13 -14.43
C LYS A 74 4.37 -4.67 -15.88
N GLY A 75 3.67 -3.59 -16.20
CA GLY A 75 3.41 -3.14 -17.57
C GLY A 75 3.90 -1.72 -17.88
N GLY A 76 4.40 -0.98 -16.90
CA GLY A 76 4.97 0.35 -17.09
C GLY A 76 6.39 0.31 -17.67
N VAL A 77 6.97 1.49 -17.92
CA VAL A 77 8.36 1.66 -18.42
C VAL A 77 9.35 0.86 -17.57
N SER A 78 9.14 0.78 -16.25
CA SER A 78 9.97 -0.04 -15.34
C SER A 78 9.90 -1.54 -15.69
N GLY A 79 8.69 -2.09 -15.90
CA GLY A 79 8.51 -3.48 -16.31
C GLY A 79 9.18 -3.78 -17.65
N SER A 80 8.96 -2.92 -18.66
CA SER A 80 9.61 -3.04 -19.98
C SER A 80 11.14 -2.92 -19.90
N MET A 81 11.67 -2.03 -19.06
CA MET A 81 13.11 -1.91 -18.81
C MET A 81 13.68 -3.17 -18.14
N THR A 82 12.94 -3.80 -17.24
CA THR A 82 13.41 -5.03 -16.58
C THR A 82 13.48 -6.20 -17.55
N THR A 83 12.52 -6.34 -18.46
CA THR A 83 12.55 -7.39 -19.49
C THR A 83 13.72 -7.19 -20.45
N GLU A 84 13.89 -5.97 -20.97
CA GLU A 84 14.98 -5.64 -21.88
C GLU A 84 16.36 -5.82 -21.20
N LYS A 85 16.49 -5.39 -19.94
CA LYS A 85 17.70 -5.62 -19.14
C LYS A 85 18.03 -7.11 -19.02
N ASN A 86 17.04 -7.95 -18.74
CA ASN A 86 17.25 -9.40 -18.59
C ASN A 86 17.68 -10.05 -19.92
N GLU A 87 17.12 -9.62 -21.05
CA GLU A 87 17.51 -10.08 -22.38
C GLU A 87 18.97 -9.69 -22.70
N LEU A 88 19.35 -8.44 -22.45
CA LEU A 88 20.72 -7.96 -22.64
C LEU A 88 21.72 -8.69 -21.73
N GLU A 89 21.36 -8.98 -20.48
CA GLU A 89 22.21 -9.78 -19.59
C GLU A 89 22.41 -11.21 -20.11
N TYR A 90 21.37 -11.80 -20.70
CA TYR A 90 21.47 -13.13 -21.32
C TYR A 90 22.40 -13.10 -22.54
N GLU A 91 22.23 -12.13 -23.44
CA GLU A 91 23.11 -11.96 -24.61
C GLU A 91 24.57 -11.70 -24.21
N THR A 92 24.78 -10.86 -23.19
CA THR A 92 26.13 -10.57 -22.67
C THR A 92 26.81 -11.84 -22.17
N ARG A 93 26.12 -12.67 -21.40
CA ARG A 93 26.65 -13.96 -20.94
C ARG A 93 26.97 -14.90 -22.10
N ALA A 94 26.13 -14.94 -23.12
CA ALA A 94 26.36 -15.77 -24.30
C ALA A 94 27.63 -15.34 -25.05
N LEU A 95 27.83 -14.03 -25.20
CA LEU A 95 29.04 -13.48 -25.82
C LEU A 95 30.30 -13.75 -24.99
N ASP A 96 30.22 -13.61 -23.66
CA ASP A 96 31.35 -13.91 -22.76
C ASP A 96 31.81 -15.37 -22.89
N ILE A 97 30.87 -16.31 -23.02
CA ILE A 97 31.17 -17.72 -23.27
C ILE A 97 31.91 -17.88 -24.60
N GLN A 98 31.39 -17.30 -25.69
CA GLN A 98 32.02 -17.40 -27.02
C GLN A 98 33.42 -16.79 -27.05
N ILE A 99 33.62 -15.65 -26.37
CA ILE A 99 34.94 -15.02 -26.23
C ILE A 99 35.90 -15.93 -25.46
N GLY A 100 35.43 -16.59 -24.40
CA GLY A 100 36.21 -17.55 -23.63
C GLY A 100 36.67 -18.74 -24.48
N GLU A 101 35.77 -19.29 -25.29
CA GLU A 101 36.06 -20.39 -26.22
C GLU A 101 37.10 -19.98 -27.27
N LEU A 102 36.91 -18.83 -27.92
CA LEU A 102 37.86 -18.28 -28.90
C LEU A 102 39.24 -18.03 -28.29
N LYS A 103 39.31 -17.44 -27.09
CA LYS A 103 40.59 -17.25 -26.39
C LYS A 103 41.30 -18.58 -26.11
N SER A 104 40.56 -19.60 -25.68
CA SER A 104 41.11 -20.95 -25.50
C SER A 104 41.65 -21.53 -26.81
N VAL A 105 40.95 -21.32 -27.93
CA VAL A 105 41.42 -21.79 -29.25
C VAL A 105 42.69 -21.07 -29.67
N VAL A 106 42.75 -19.75 -29.54
CA VAL A 106 43.95 -18.96 -29.87
C VAL A 106 45.15 -19.39 -29.02
N GLN A 107 44.94 -19.65 -27.73
CA GLN A 107 46.01 -20.11 -26.84
C GLN A 107 46.48 -21.56 -27.13
N LYS A 108 45.66 -22.36 -27.82
CA LYS A 108 45.99 -23.74 -28.24
C LYS A 108 46.57 -23.81 -29.66
N MET A 109 46.64 -22.70 -30.40
CA MET A 109 47.34 -22.66 -31.68
C MET A 109 48.86 -22.76 -31.41
N PRO A 110 49.61 -23.60 -32.14
CA PRO A 110 51.06 -23.69 -31.99
C PRO A 110 51.70 -22.34 -32.35
N ASP A 111 52.69 -21.93 -31.56
CA ASP A 111 53.40 -20.68 -31.78
C ASP A 111 54.24 -20.79 -33.06
N LEU A 112 53.73 -20.22 -34.15
CA LEU A 112 54.42 -20.18 -35.44
C LEU A 112 55.61 -19.19 -35.44
N ASN A 113 55.90 -18.53 -34.29
CA ASN A 113 57.07 -17.67 -34.12
C ASN A 113 58.23 -18.33 -33.36
N GLU A 114 58.18 -19.61 -32.99
CA GLU A 114 59.42 -20.32 -32.65
C GLU A 114 60.31 -20.38 -33.90
N SER A 115 61.37 -19.57 -33.89
CA SER A 115 62.29 -19.42 -35.01
C SER A 115 62.87 -20.77 -35.41
N PRO A 116 63.06 -21.07 -36.70
CA PRO A 116 63.71 -22.30 -37.12
C PRO A 116 65.08 -22.37 -36.47
N ILE A 117 65.37 -23.48 -35.80
CA ILE A 117 66.69 -23.80 -35.25
C ILE A 117 67.72 -23.57 -36.37
N GLU A 118 68.62 -22.60 -36.18
CA GLU A 118 69.78 -22.36 -37.04
C GLU A 118 70.65 -23.62 -37.05
N SER A 119 70.51 -24.44 -38.08
CA SER A 119 71.49 -25.48 -38.39
C SER A 119 72.75 -24.80 -38.93
N GLN A 120 73.77 -24.73 -38.07
CA GLN A 120 75.14 -24.41 -38.44
C GLN A 120 75.67 -25.43 -39.47
N GLU A 121 76.20 -24.95 -40.59
CA GLU A 121 77.27 -25.60 -41.38
C GLU A 121 77.79 -24.54 -42.37
N LEU A 122 78.84 -23.77 -42.06
CA LEU A 122 80.27 -24.10 -42.17
C LEU A 122 80.70 -24.68 -43.54
N ASP A 123 81.76 -24.06 -44.05
CA ASP A 123 82.65 -24.47 -45.15
C ASP A 123 82.16 -24.16 -46.59
N LEU A 124 82.92 -23.55 -47.50
CA LEU A 124 84.36 -23.23 -47.60
C LEU A 124 84.54 -22.14 -48.70
#